data_AF-A0A1M6ZA69-F1
#
_entry.id   AF-A0A1M6ZA69-F1
#
_cell.length_a   1.000
_cell.length_b   1.000
_cell.length_c   1.000
_cell.angle_alpha   90.00
_cell.angle_beta   90.00
_cell.angle_gamma   90.00
#
_symmetry.space_group_name_H-M   'P 1'
#
loop_
_entity.id
_entity.type
_entity.pdbx_description
1 polymer ?
#
loop_
_entity_poly.entity_id
_entity_poly.type
_entity_poly.pdbx_seq_one_letter_code
_entity_poly.pdbx_strand_id
1 'polypeptide(L)' 'MKTSLVRHLFAATLVLLATSLAVAQGPGSGGPNPDPQQPTAVPIDGGVSLLVAAGVGLGLKKLRDKRRR' A
#
# COMPACT_ATOMS: atom_id res chain seq x y z
N MET A 1 -3.04 -22.72 17.08
CA MET A 1 -4.07 -21.66 17.18
C MET A 1 -3.52 -20.36 17.76
N LYS A 2 -2.81 -20.39 18.91
CA LYS A 2 -2.23 -19.20 19.55
C LYS A 2 -1.26 -18.38 18.66
N THR A 3 -0.38 -19.04 17.90
CA THR A 3 0.57 -18.36 16.99
C THR A 3 -0.09 -17.72 15.76
N SER A 4 -1.17 -18.35 15.26
CA SER A 4 -1.98 -17.75 14.19
C SER A 4 -2.64 -16.49 14.70
N LEU A 5 -3.27 -16.53 15.88
CA LEU A 5 -3.90 -15.37 16.49
C LEU A 5 -2.91 -14.21 16.68
N VAL A 6 -1.70 -14.48 17.21
CA VAL A 6 -0.64 -13.48 17.37
C VAL A 6 -0.23 -12.86 16.03
N ARG A 7 -0.10 -13.65 14.95
CA ARG A 7 0.18 -13.11 13.60
C ARG A 7 -0.91 -12.20 13.08
N HIS A 8 -2.18 -12.57 13.28
CA HIS A 8 -3.30 -11.75 12.82
C HIS A 8 -3.40 -10.45 13.60
N LEU A 9 -3.21 -10.50 14.92
CA LEU A 9 -3.16 -9.31 15.77
C LEU A 9 -2.02 -8.39 15.37
N PHE A 10 -0.81 -8.94 15.16
CA PHE A 10 0.34 -8.18 14.70
C PHE A 10 0.09 -7.50 13.34
N ALA A 11 -0.49 -8.23 12.38
CA ALA A 11 -0.84 -7.66 11.08
C ALA A 11 -1.91 -6.55 11.20
N ALA A 12 -2.93 -6.74 12.05
CA ALA A 12 -3.95 -5.74 12.30
C ALA A 12 -3.36 -4.47 12.93
N THR A 13 -2.43 -4.61 13.89
CA THR A 13 -1.71 -3.47 14.49
C THR A 13 -0.89 -2.71 13.45
N LEU A 14 -0.18 -3.42 12.55
CA LEU A 14 0.55 -2.78 11.45
C LEU A 14 -0.35 -2.00 10.51
N VAL A 15 -1.52 -2.55 10.16
CA VAL A 15 -2.51 -1.87 9.31
C VAL A 15 -3.05 -0.62 10.01
N LEU A 16 -3.43 -0.73 11.27
CA LEU A 16 -3.94 0.40 12.06
C LEU A 16 -2.89 1.53 12.17
N LEU A 17 -1.63 1.18 12.42
CA LEU A 17 -0.53 2.14 12.51
C LEU A 17 -0.21 2.79 11.15
N ALA A 18 -0.32 2.04 10.06
CA ALA A 18 -0.15 2.59 8.71
C ALA A 18 -1.27 3.59 8.37
N THR A 19 -2.49 3.35 8.84
CA THR A 19 -3.63 4.24 8.61
C THR A 19 -3.71 5.41 9.58
N SER A 20 -3.07 5.36 10.75
CA SER A 20 -3.14 6.45 11.74
C SER A 20 -2.46 7.74 11.28
N LEU A 21 -1.58 7.66 10.26
CA LEU A 21 -0.95 8.81 9.62
C LEU A 21 -1.73 9.31 8.39
N ALA A 22 -2.82 8.64 8.01
CA ALA A 22 -3.64 9.05 6.88
C ALA A 22 -4.51 10.25 7.29
N VAL A 23 -4.01 11.45 7.03
CA VAL A 23 -4.78 12.69 7.17
C VAL A 23 -5.60 12.88 5.89
N ALA A 24 -6.92 12.96 6.02
CA ALA A 24 -7.79 13.35 4.92
C ALA A 24 -7.57 14.83 4.58
N GLN A 25 -7.56 15.16 3.29
CA GLN A 25 -7.54 16.55 2.83
C GLN A 25 -8.87 17.21 3.24
N GLY A 26 -8.83 18.23 4.10
CA GLY A 26 -9.97 19.10 4.40
C GLY A 26 -10.40 19.95 3.20
N PRO A 27 -11.58 20.62 3.25
CA PRO A 27 -12.04 21.50 2.19
C PRO A 27 -10.98 22.56 1.86
N GLY A 28 -10.54 22.63 0.59
CA GLY A 28 -9.52 23.57 0.14
C GLY A 28 -8.06 23.21 0.43
N SER A 29 -7.76 22.02 0.97
CA SER A 29 -6.38 21.59 1.26
C SER A 29 -5.69 20.80 0.13
N GLY A 30 -6.38 20.59 -1.00
CA GLY A 30 -5.97 19.66 -2.05
C GLY A 30 -4.87 20.17 -3.00
N GLY A 31 -3.66 20.41 -2.50
CA GLY A 31 -2.48 20.68 -3.35
C GLY A 31 -2.64 21.88 -4.29
N PRO A 32 -1.73 22.09 -5.26
CA PRO A 32 -1.98 23.06 -6.32
C PRO A 32 -3.26 22.63 -7.03
N ASN A 33 -4.23 23.53 -7.13
CA ASN A 33 -5.39 23.32 -7.99
C ASN A 33 -4.81 23.03 -9.38
N PRO A 34 -5.01 21.84 -9.97
CA PRO A 34 -4.40 21.51 -11.24
C PRO A 34 -4.88 22.56 -12.22
N ASP A 35 -3.97 23.42 -12.65
CA ASP A 35 -4.25 24.28 -13.78
C ASP A 35 -4.46 23.31 -14.96
N PRO A 36 -5.62 23.33 -15.64
CA PRO A 36 -5.81 22.51 -16.84
C PRO A 36 -4.72 22.75 -17.89
N GLN A 37 -4.03 23.90 -17.82
CA GLN A 37 -2.93 24.32 -18.68
C GLN A 37 -1.55 23.96 -18.09
N GLN A 38 -1.46 23.62 -16.79
CA GLN A 38 -0.25 23.14 -16.11
C GLN A 38 -0.56 21.96 -15.17
N PRO A 39 -0.59 20.71 -15.70
CA PRO A 39 -0.79 19.52 -14.90
C PRO A 39 0.26 19.43 -13.79
N THR A 40 -0.19 19.20 -12.54
CA THR A 40 0.72 18.97 -11.43
C THR A 40 1.45 17.64 -11.65
N ALA A 41 2.78 17.69 -11.68
CA ALA A 41 3.65 16.53 -11.92
C ALA A 41 3.75 15.62 -10.67
N VAL A 42 2.60 15.22 -10.11
CA VAL A 42 2.56 14.24 -9.02
C VAL A 42 2.77 12.85 -9.62
N PRO A 43 3.75 12.05 -9.15
CA PRO A 43 3.98 10.72 -9.71
C PRO A 43 2.82 9.77 -9.38
N ILE A 44 1.88 9.61 -10.30
CA ILE A 44 0.84 8.57 -10.22
C ILE A 44 1.47 7.16 -10.28
N ASP A 45 2.65 7.07 -10.89
CA ASP A 45 3.31 5.80 -11.19
C ASP A 45 4.05 5.17 -10.00
N GLY A 46 4.34 5.93 -8.94
CA GLY A 46 5.01 5.41 -7.75
C GLY A 46 4.17 4.36 -7.01
N GLY A 47 2.84 4.60 -6.93
CA GLY A 47 1.91 3.65 -6.32
C GLY A 47 1.69 2.40 -7.18
N VAL A 48 1.52 2.58 -8.50
CA VAL A 48 1.35 1.47 -9.44
C VAL A 48 2.60 0.57 -9.45
N SER A 49 3.80 1.16 -9.50
CA SER A 49 5.06 0.41 -9.48
C SER A 49 5.22 -0.41 -8.20
N LEU A 50 4.84 0.14 -7.04
CA LEU A 50 4.84 -0.59 -5.77
C LEU A 50 3.84 -1.75 -5.74
N LEU A 51 2.62 -1.56 -6.26
CA LEU A 51 1.62 -2.63 -6.34
C LEU A 51 2.08 -3.76 -7.26
N VAL A 52 2.65 -3.41 -8.42
CA VAL A 52 3.22 -4.39 -9.36
C VAL A 52 4.36 -5.17 -8.70
N ALA A 53 5.31 -4.48 -8.05
CA ALA A 53 6.42 -5.12 -7.35
C ALA A 53 5.94 -6.07 -6.24
N ALA A 54 4.95 -5.65 -5.44
CA ALA A 54 4.36 -6.48 -4.38
C ALA A 54 3.65 -7.72 -4.96
N GLY A 55 2.89 -7.55 -6.04
CA GLY A 55 2.19 -8.64 -6.73
C GLY A 55 3.16 -9.70 -7.28
N VAL A 56 4.24 -9.25 -7.95
CA VAL A 56 5.29 -10.15 -8.47
C VAL A 56 5.98 -10.90 -7.32
N GLY A 57 6.40 -10.19 -6.26
CA GLY A 57 7.04 -10.81 -5.10
C GLY A 57 6.16 -11.86 -4.42
N LEU A 58 4.87 -11.56 -4.22
CA LEU A 58 3.91 -12.49 -3.62
C LEU A 58 3.65 -13.71 -4.52
N GLY A 59 3.55 -13.51 -5.84
CA GLY A 59 3.37 -14.58 -6.82
C GLY A 59 4.55 -15.55 -6.84
N LEU A 60 5.78 -15.03 -6.91
CA LEU A 60 7.01 -15.82 -6.88
C LEU A 60 7.14 -16.62 -5.57
N LYS A 61 6.82 -16.01 -4.42
CA LYS A 61 6.82 -16.70 -3.13
C LYS A 61 5.89 -17.92 -3.14
N LYS A 62 4.64 -17.75 -3.58
CA LYS A 62 3.65 -18.84 -3.63
C LYS A 62 4.08 -19.98 -4.56
N LEU A 63 4.65 -19.67 -5.72
CA LEU A 63 5.15 -20.68 -6.65
C LEU A 63 6.31 -21.49 -6.03
N ARG A 64 7.21 -20.83 -5.30
CA ARG A 64 8.34 -21.46 -4.64
C ARG A 64 7.90 -22.37 -3.48
N ASP A 65 6.93 -21.93 -2.69
CA ASP A 65 6.35 -22.72 -1.60
C ASP A 65 5.63 -23.97 -2.14
N LYS A 66 4.98 -23.89 -3.31
CA LYS A 66 4.35 -25.05 -3.97
C LYS A 66 5.36 -26.07 -4.50
N ARG A 67 6.55 -25.63 -4.94
CA ARG A 67 7.63 -26.54 -5.40
C ARG A 67 8.40 -27.21 -4.25
N ARG A 68 8.33 -26.63 -3.05
CA ARG A 68 9.01 -27.15 -1.84
C ARG A 68 8.11 -28.09 -1.01
N ARG A 69 6.85 -28.21 -1.38
CA ARG A 69 5.94 -29.25 -0.91
C ARG A 69 5.96 -30.39 -1.91
#